data_AF-A0A932T0M4-F1
#
_entry.id   AF-A0A932T0M4-F1
#
_cell.length_a   1.000
_cell.length_b   1.000
_cell.length_c   1.000
_cell.angle_alpha   90.00
_cell.angle_beta   90.00
_cell.angle_gamma   90.00
#
_symmetry.space_group_name_H-M   'P 1'
#
loop_
_entity.id
_entity.type
_entity.pdbx_description
1 polymer ?
#
loop_
_entity_poly.entity_id
_entity_poly.type
_entity_poly.pdbx_seq_one_letter_code
_entity_poly.pdbx_strand_id
1 'polypeptide(L)'
;MPEIISIAYSPPADVQRPKDQYHRVSAPQAMLLAGRGIEGDRKATGGQRQLNIMSAETLAILKNEGFKTAPGELGEQIALAGIDVDKLAEGARLRLGSTAIIEVTRPGDRG
;
A
#
# COMPACT_ATOMS: atom_id res chain seq x y z
N MET A 1 -2.62 -16.65 -7.15
CA MET A 1 -2.03 -15.96 -5.99
C MET A 1 -1.88 -14.51 -6.35
N PRO A 2 -2.12 -13.56 -5.44
CA PRO A 2 -1.95 -12.15 -5.76
C PRO A 2 -0.49 -11.84 -6.10
N GLU A 3 -0.29 -10.99 -7.10
CA GLU A 3 1.03 -10.51 -7.53
C GLU A 3 1.26 -9.10 -6.97
N ILE A 4 2.46 -8.82 -6.48
CA ILE A 4 2.84 -7.47 -6.03
C ILE A 4 3.29 -6.67 -7.26
N ILE A 5 2.53 -5.62 -7.59
CA ILE A 5 2.80 -4.77 -8.76
C ILE A 5 3.70 -3.60 -8.40
N SER A 6 3.51 -3.02 -7.22
CA SER A 6 4.35 -1.93 -6.74
C SER A 6 4.41 -1.91 -5.23
N ILE A 7 5.53 -1.38 -4.72
CA ILE A 7 5.73 -1.07 -3.31
C ILE A 7 6.16 0.39 -3.24
N ALA A 8 5.49 1.16 -2.40
CA ALA A 8 5.75 2.57 -2.19
C ALA A 8 5.72 2.85 -0.68
N TYR A 9 6.70 3.59 -0.17
CA TYR A 9 6.75 3.95 1.24
C TYR A 9 7.07 5.43 1.42
N SER A 10 6.67 6.00 2.56
CA SER A 10 6.99 7.37 2.91
C SER A 10 8.23 7.39 3.80
N PRO A 11 9.42 7.76 3.29
CA PRO A 11 10.62 7.82 4.10
C PRO A 11 10.52 8.89 5.20
N PRO A 12 11.40 8.84 6.22
CA PRO A 12 11.50 9.85 7.26
C PRO A 12 11.73 11.28 6.72
N ALA A 13 11.39 12.29 7.52
CA ALA A 13 11.24 13.69 7.11
C ALA A 13 12.53 14.39 6.65
N ASP A 14 13.67 13.75 6.87
CA ASP A 14 15.04 14.16 6.56
C ASP A 14 15.38 14.02 5.05
N VAL A 15 14.47 13.48 4.24
CA VAL A 15 14.57 13.49 2.77
C VAL A 15 13.86 14.73 2.20
N GLN A 16 14.59 15.59 1.46
CA GLN A 16 14.07 16.83 0.85
C GLN A 16 12.79 16.59 0.03
N ARG A 17 11.75 17.41 0.29
CA ARG A 17 10.42 17.28 -0.32
C ARG A 17 10.14 18.41 -1.33
N PRO A 18 9.61 18.10 -2.53
CA PRO A 18 8.78 19.04 -3.27
C PRO A 18 7.48 19.32 -2.49
N LYS A 19 7.01 20.58 -2.46
CA LYS A 19 5.87 21.01 -1.62
C LYS A 19 4.51 20.39 -1.99
N ASP A 20 4.37 19.82 -3.19
CA ASP A 20 3.05 19.52 -3.80
C ASP A 20 2.80 18.03 -4.09
N GLN A 21 3.59 17.10 -3.52
CA GLN A 21 3.39 15.65 -3.70
C GLN A 21 3.55 14.88 -2.39
N TYR A 22 2.78 13.81 -2.23
CA TYR A 22 3.13 12.77 -1.27
C TYR A 22 4.46 12.17 -1.70
N HIS A 23 5.54 12.49 -0.98
CA HIS A 23 6.85 11.89 -1.25
C HIS A 23 6.79 10.40 -0.88
N ARG A 24 6.43 9.58 -1.86
CA ARG A 24 6.43 8.13 -1.81
C ARG A 24 7.58 7.66 -2.68
N VAL A 25 8.46 6.86 -2.09
CA VAL A 25 9.59 6.26 -2.80
C VAL A 25 9.17 4.88 -3.25
N SER A 26 9.22 4.64 -4.55
CA SER A 26 9.04 3.30 -5.11
C SER A 26 10.23 2.43 -4.71
N ALA A 27 9.95 1.21 -4.25
CA ALA A 27 10.97 0.25 -3.85
C ALA A 27 10.75 -1.09 -4.56
N PRO A 28 11.83 -1.80 -4.96
CA PRO A 28 11.71 -3.14 -5.53
C PRO A 28 11.33 -4.20 -4.48
N GLN A 29 11.59 -3.91 -3.19
CA GLN A 29 11.30 -4.78 -2.06
C GLN A 29 11.13 -3.95 -0.78
N ALA A 30 10.39 -4.49 0.20
CA ALA A 30 10.25 -3.90 1.52
C ALA A 30 10.14 -4.99 2.60
N MET A 31 10.66 -4.68 3.79
CA MET A 31 10.48 -5.51 4.98
C MET A 31 9.21 -5.09 5.72
N LEU A 32 8.35 -6.05 6.05
CA LEU A 32 7.18 -5.80 6.91
C LEU A 32 7.52 -6.16 8.36
N LEU A 33 7.40 -5.17 9.23
CA LEU A 33 7.54 -5.31 10.66
C LEU A 33 6.17 -5.61 11.27
N ALA A 34 6.06 -6.75 11.96
CA ALA A 34 4.81 -7.20 12.59
C ALA A 34 4.24 -6.13 13.52
N GLY A 35 2.96 -5.79 13.33
CA GLY A 35 2.28 -4.78 14.13
C GLY A 35 2.73 -3.34 13.90
N ARG A 36 3.58 -3.08 12.89
CA ARG A 36 4.10 -1.74 12.58
C ARG A 36 3.84 -1.32 11.14
N GLY A 37 4.10 -2.17 10.14
CA GLY A 37 3.99 -1.83 8.72
C GLY A 37 5.33 -1.98 8.00
N ILE A 38 5.62 -1.12 7.01
CA ILE A 38 6.89 -1.15 6.25
C ILE A 38 8.04 -0.58 7.10
N GLU A 39 9.15 -1.30 7.19
CA GLU A 39 10.38 -0.80 7.83
C GLU A 39 10.83 0.53 7.20
N GLY A 40 11.07 1.55 8.05
CA GLY A 40 11.48 2.88 7.60
C GLY A 40 10.35 3.74 7.03
N ASP A 41 9.10 3.26 6.99
CA ASP A 41 7.95 4.10 6.64
C ASP A 41 7.54 4.98 7.84
N ARG A 42 7.27 6.26 7.60
CA ARG A 42 6.76 7.19 8.61
C ARG A 42 5.48 6.69 9.29
N LYS A 43 4.64 5.93 8.59
CA LYS A 43 3.41 5.34 9.12
C LYS A 43 3.66 4.07 9.93
N ALA A 44 4.90 3.61 10.05
CA ALA A 44 5.27 2.42 10.80
C ALA A 44 5.26 2.61 12.33
N THR A 45 4.27 3.34 12.84
CA THR A 45 4.13 3.73 14.25
C THR A 45 3.23 2.76 15.04
N GLY A 46 2.70 1.73 14.39
CA GLY A 46 1.72 0.79 14.97
C GLY A 46 0.27 1.28 14.91
N GLY A 47 -0.67 0.41 15.29
CA GLY A 47 -2.13 0.67 15.21
C GLY A 47 -2.83 -0.13 14.11
N GLN A 48 -4.04 0.24 13.69
CA GLN A 48 -4.82 -0.56 12.72
C GLN A 48 -4.64 -0.16 11.25
N ARG A 49 -3.96 0.95 10.95
CA ARG A 49 -3.73 1.45 9.57
C ARG A 49 -2.24 1.48 9.21
N GLN A 50 -1.60 0.34 9.38
CA GLN A 50 -0.15 0.17 9.16
C GLN A 50 0.21 0.09 7.67
N LEU A 51 -0.69 -0.52 6.88
CA LEU A 51 -0.53 -0.80 5.46
C LEU A 51 -1.80 -0.39 4.72
N ASN A 52 -1.65 0.47 3.71
CA ASN A 52 -2.71 0.72 2.72
C ASN A 52 -2.44 -0.09 1.47
N ILE A 53 -3.42 -0.84 0.98
CA ILE A 53 -3.29 -1.71 -0.19
C ILE A 53 -4.41 -1.39 -1.18
N MET A 54 -4.07 -1.36 -2.47
CA MET A 54 -5.05 -1.23 -3.56
C MET A 54 -4.88 -2.35 -4.58
N SER A 55 -5.96 -2.71 -5.26
CA SER A 55 -5.87 -3.60 -6.42
C SER A 55 -5.38 -2.81 -7.64
N ALA A 56 -4.56 -3.45 -8.46
CA ALA A 56 -4.07 -2.89 -9.72
C ALA A 56 -5.24 -2.64 -10.69
N GLU A 57 -6.29 -3.45 -10.60
CA GLU A 57 -7.54 -3.31 -11.33
C GLU A 57 -8.26 -2.01 -10.95
N THR A 58 -8.36 -1.69 -9.65
CA THR A 58 -8.93 -0.40 -9.20
C THR A 58 -8.07 0.77 -9.64
N LEU A 59 -6.73 0.67 -9.56
CA LEU A 59 -5.82 1.70 -10.07
C LEU A 59 -6.00 1.93 -11.58
N ALA A 60 -6.20 0.88 -12.37
CA ALA A 60 -6.45 1.00 -13.81
C ALA A 60 -7.78 1.70 -14.11
N ILE A 61 -8.83 1.41 -13.35
CA ILE A 61 -10.13 2.10 -13.47
C ILE A 61 -9.96 3.59 -13.17
N LEU A 62 -9.36 3.94 -12.04
CA LEU A 62 -9.13 5.34 -11.64
C LEU A 62 -8.22 6.07 -12.64
N LYS A 63 -7.22 5.39 -13.21
CA LYS A 63 -6.39 5.97 -14.28
C LYS A 63 -7.24 6.38 -15.49
N ASN A 64 -8.19 5.53 -15.90
CA ASN A 64 -9.08 5.83 -17.02
C ASN A 64 -10.07 6.96 -16.71
N GLU A 65 -10.40 7.17 -15.43
CA GLU A 65 -11.19 8.31 -14.95
C GLU A 65 -10.37 9.62 -14.82
N GLY A 66 -9.06 9.56 -15.10
CA GLY A 66 -8.18 10.74 -15.12
C GLY A 66 -7.41 10.98 -13.81
N PHE A 67 -7.48 10.06 -12.85
CA PHE A 67 -6.69 10.15 -11.62
C PHE A 67 -5.21 9.83 -11.89
N LYS A 68 -4.32 10.45 -11.10
CA LYS A 68 -2.91 10.07 -11.05
C LYS A 68 -2.77 8.80 -10.23
N THR A 69 -2.20 7.78 -10.84
CA THR A 69 -2.12 6.41 -10.30
C THR A 69 -0.71 5.83 -10.39
N ALA A 70 0.31 6.70 -10.42
CA ALA A 70 1.68 6.24 -10.22
C ALA A 70 1.81 5.63 -8.80
N PRO A 71 2.78 4.73 -8.56
CA PRO A 71 2.92 4.06 -7.27
C PRO A 71 2.92 5.02 -6.08
N GLY A 72 1.96 4.86 -5.19
CA GLY A 72 1.80 5.64 -3.98
C GLY A 72 1.01 6.95 -4.11
N GLU A 73 0.60 7.33 -5.33
CA GLU A 73 -0.13 8.58 -5.59
C GLU A 73 -1.48 8.65 -4.87
N LEU A 74 -2.19 7.53 -4.77
CA LEU A 74 -3.48 7.45 -4.07
C LEU A 74 -3.32 7.09 -2.59
N GLY A 75 -2.08 7.02 -2.13
CA GLY A 75 -1.77 6.76 -0.74
C GLY A 75 -1.70 5.28 -0.38
N GLU A 76 -1.70 4.38 -1.35
CA GLU A 76 -1.40 2.96 -1.25
C GLU A 76 0.11 2.69 -1.08
N GLN A 77 0.46 1.79 -0.16
CA GLN A 77 1.84 1.34 0.01
C GLN A 77 2.15 0.12 -0.84
N ILE A 78 1.13 -0.69 -1.16
CA ILE A 78 1.27 -1.88 -1.98
C ILE A 78 0.13 -1.92 -2.98
N ALA A 79 0.45 -2.16 -4.25
CA ALA A 79 -0.54 -2.51 -5.27
C ALA A 79 -0.48 -4.01 -5.56
N LEU A 80 -1.63 -4.69 -5.58
CA LEU A 80 -1.74 -6.11 -5.88
C LEU A 80 -2.56 -6.36 -7.15
N ALA A 81 -2.13 -7.29 -8.01
CA ALA A 81 -2.94 -7.76 -9.14
C ALA A 81 -3.52 -9.16 -8.88
N GLY A 82 -4.63 -9.47 -9.56
CA GLY A 82 -5.29 -10.78 -9.46
C GLY A 82 -6.06 -10.98 -8.17
N ILE A 83 -6.35 -9.90 -7.43
CA ILE A 83 -7.17 -9.90 -6.23
C ILE A 83 -7.94 -8.59 -6.09
N ASP A 84 -9.23 -8.71 -5.78
CA ASP A 84 -10.07 -7.57 -5.43
C ASP A 84 -9.99 -7.34 -3.91
N VAL A 85 -9.07 -6.47 -3.50
CA VAL A 85 -8.81 -6.19 -2.08
C VAL A 85 -9.99 -5.53 -1.37
N ASP A 86 -10.87 -4.85 -2.12
CA ASP A 86 -12.06 -4.17 -1.57
C ASP A 86 -13.16 -5.16 -1.18
N LYS A 87 -13.10 -6.40 -1.68
CA LYS A 87 -14.02 -7.49 -1.33
C LYS A 87 -13.54 -8.34 -0.15
N LEU A 88 -12.36 -8.05 0.40
CA LEU A 88 -11.83 -8.81 1.53
C LEU A 88 -12.52 -8.37 2.82
N ALA A 89 -13.04 -9.36 3.56
CA ALA A 89 -13.60 -9.12 4.88
C ALA A 89 -12.51 -8.79 5.90
N GLU A 90 -12.87 -8.08 6.96
CA GLU A 90 -12.03 -7.94 8.14
C GLU A 90 -11.64 -9.32 8.68
N GLY A 91 -10.38 -9.49 9.07
CA GLY A 91 -9.80 -10.77 9.47
C GLY A 91 -9.33 -11.66 8.31
N ALA A 92 -9.59 -11.30 7.05
CA ALA A 92 -9.02 -12.01 5.90
C ALA A 92 -7.49 -11.89 5.91
N ARG A 93 -6.79 -12.99 5.58
CA ARG A 93 -5.33 -13.03 5.56
C ARG A 93 -4.78 -13.23 4.16
N LEU A 94 -3.73 -12.47 3.84
CA LEU A 94 -3.03 -12.57 2.57
C LEU A 94 -1.56 -12.83 2.81
N ARG A 95 -1.00 -13.76 2.04
CA ARG A 95 0.45 -13.94 1.96
C ARG A 95 1.01 -13.01 0.89
N LEU A 96 1.99 -12.20 1.26
CA LEU A 96 2.71 -11.30 0.38
C LEU A 96 4.18 -11.72 0.30
N GLY A 97 4.70 -11.85 -0.93
CA GLY A 97 6.07 -12.28 -1.15
C GLY A 97 6.37 -13.67 -0.55
N SER A 98 7.60 -13.84 -0.08
CA SER A 98 8.11 -15.12 0.43
C SER A 98 7.68 -15.43 1.86
N THR A 99 7.54 -14.42 2.73
CA THR A 99 7.45 -14.63 4.18
C THR A 99 6.35 -13.83 4.89
N ALA A 100 5.80 -12.77 4.29
CA ALA A 100 4.88 -11.90 5.00
C ALA A 100 3.44 -12.41 4.94
N ILE A 101 2.74 -12.37 6.07
CA ILE A 101 1.30 -12.57 6.17
C ILE A 101 0.71 -11.29 6.76
N ILE A 102 -0.27 -10.73 6.08
CA ILE A 102 -1.03 -9.57 6.55
C ILE A 102 -2.47 -9.98 6.85
N GLU A 103 -3.14 -9.21 7.70
CA GLU A 103 -4.55 -9.36 8.04
C GLU A 103 -5.28 -8.05 7.71
N VAL A 104 -6.45 -8.17 7.10
CA VAL A 104 -7.31 -7.02 6.80
C VAL A 104 -7.93 -6.52 8.10
N THR A 105 -7.57 -5.31 8.50
CA THR A 105 -8.09 -4.65 9.71
C THR A 105 -9.29 -3.74 9.42
N ARG A 106 -9.40 -3.24 8.18
CA ARG A 106 -10.53 -2.44 7.71
C ARG A 106 -10.62 -2.57 6.19
N PRO A 107 -11.78 -2.90 5.62
CA PRO A 107 -12.00 -2.80 4.18
C PRO A 107 -11.77 -1.37 3.67
N GLY A 108 -11.45 -1.23 2.38
CA GLY A 108 -11.26 0.08 1.75
C GLY A 108 -12.47 0.99 1.97
N ASP A 109 -12.22 2.20 2.47
CA ASP A 109 -13.23 3.26 2.53
C ASP A 109 -13.29 3.91 1.15
N ARG A 110 -14.34 3.59 0.37
CA ARG A 110 -14.69 4.36 -0.83
C ARG A 110 -15.45 5.61 -0.41
N GLY A 111 -14.74 6.51 0.29
CA GLY A 111 -15.24 7.83 0.66
C GLY A 111 -15.29 8.77 -0.53
#